data_AF-A0A1V6BPU7-F1
#
_entry.id   AF-A0A1V6BPU7-F1
#
_cell.length_a   1.000
_cell.length_b   1.000
_cell.length_c   1.000
_cell.angle_alpha   90.00
_cell.angle_beta   90.00
_cell.angle_gamma   90.00
#
_symmetry.space_group_name_H-M   'P 1'
#
loop_
_entity.id
_entity.type
_entity.pdbx_description
1 polymer ?
#
loop_
_entity_poly.entity_id
_entity_poly.type
_entity_poly.pdbx_seq_one_letter_code
_entity_poly.pdbx_strand_id
1 'polypeptide(L)'
;MKRFIKRLLFVLFFQLIFFLTVFYVADAKYYPIWLVSFVLFLLLNIFASVKFIPSKRKENEFKNLASEYKAVTASRSDIKIKAMKLEFVCPNCSNKNNFWTFLDNFECDNCNSGLWSSKLSEYEKVYDSLFKEKEKIDSFFDSLSPSMKKKLKEYKPVG
;
A
#
# COMPACT_ATOMS: atom_id res chain seq x y z
N MET A 1 14.80 9.41 20.29
CA MET A 1 15.14 8.55 21.45
C MET A 1 14.22 7.34 21.67
N LYS A 2 12.90 7.40 21.48
CA LYS A 2 11.98 6.29 21.82
C LYS A 2 12.20 4.92 21.11
N ARG A 3 12.84 4.83 19.95
CA ARG A 3 12.89 3.59 19.13
C ARG A 3 14.05 2.65 19.44
N PHE A 4 15.24 3.21 19.65
CA PHE A 4 16.39 2.43 20.09
C PHE A 4 16.09 1.81 21.46
N ILE A 5 15.51 2.61 22.37
CA ILE A 5 15.03 2.13 23.67
C ILE A 5 13.96 1.04 23.51
N LYS A 6 12.98 1.19 22.59
CA LYS A 6 11.99 0.12 22.33
C LYS A 6 12.63 -1.18 21.79
N ARG A 7 13.61 -1.07 20.88
CA ARG A 7 14.35 -2.25 20.37
C ARG A 7 15.16 -2.90 21.47
N LEU A 8 15.87 -2.09 22.27
CA LEU A 8 16.65 -2.54 23.42
C LEU A 8 15.75 -3.24 24.44
N LEU A 9 14.63 -2.63 24.84
CA LEU A 9 13.67 -3.21 25.78
C LEU A 9 13.05 -4.50 25.24
N PHE A 10 12.73 -4.56 23.94
CA PHE A 10 12.25 -5.79 23.31
C PHE A 10 13.29 -6.91 23.44
N VAL A 11 14.55 -6.65 23.05
CA VAL A 11 15.63 -7.64 23.15
C VAL A 11 15.86 -8.05 24.61
N LEU A 12 15.95 -7.08 25.53
CA LEU A 12 16.15 -7.34 26.96
C LEU A 12 15.01 -8.14 27.59
N PHE A 13 13.76 -7.87 27.21
CA PHE A 13 12.59 -8.60 27.69
C PHE A 13 12.66 -10.08 27.30
N PHE A 14 12.92 -10.37 26.03
CA PHE A 14 13.06 -11.76 25.56
C PHE A 14 14.30 -12.44 26.14
N GLN A 15 15.38 -11.69 26.35
CA GLN A 15 16.60 -12.21 26.97
C GLN A 15 16.38 -12.58 28.44
N LEU A 16 15.54 -11.83 29.16
CA LEU A 16 15.15 -12.15 30.53
C LEU A 16 14.28 -13.42 30.58
N ILE A 17 13.35 -13.60 29.64
CA ILE A 17 12.58 -14.85 29.49
C ILE A 17 13.53 -16.03 29.24
N PHE A 18 14.50 -15.87 28.35
CA PHE A 18 15.50 -16.91 28.08
C PHE A 18 16.26 -17.28 29.35
N PHE A 19 16.78 -16.31 30.10
CA PHE A 19 17.47 -16.60 31.37
C PHE A 19 16.57 -17.30 32.39
N LEU A 20 15.30 -16.91 32.52
CA LEU A 20 14.34 -17.62 33.39
C LEU A 20 14.20 -19.09 33.01
N THR A 21 14.15 -19.41 31.71
CA THR A 21 14.08 -20.81 31.24
C THR A 21 15.39 -21.57 31.46
N VAL A 22 16.54 -20.89 31.41
CA VAL A 22 17.87 -21.48 31.60
C VAL A 22 18.14 -21.83 33.05
N PHE A 23 17.93 -20.88 33.95
CA PHE A 23 18.21 -21.06 35.37
C PHE A 23 17.24 -22.04 36.06
N TYR A 24 16.12 -22.38 35.42
CA TYR A 24 15.23 -23.43 35.88
C TYR A 24 15.84 -24.84 35.76
N VAL A 25 16.77 -25.05 34.82
CA VAL A 25 17.43 -26.35 34.58
C VAL A 25 18.92 -26.20 34.91
N ALA A 26 19.23 -26.30 36.21
CA ALA A 26 20.53 -25.94 36.79
C ALA A 26 21.63 -27.02 36.69
N ASP A 27 21.55 -27.96 35.73
CA ASP A 27 22.59 -28.97 35.57
C ASP A 27 23.75 -28.44 34.70
N ALA A 28 24.94 -28.35 35.30
CA ALA A 28 26.16 -27.78 34.71
C ALA A 28 26.59 -28.49 33.41
N LYS A 29 26.17 -29.75 33.20
CA LYS A 29 26.48 -30.50 31.98
C LYS A 29 25.95 -29.85 30.70
N TYR A 30 24.87 -29.07 30.80
CA TYR A 30 24.24 -28.44 29.63
C TYR A 30 24.81 -27.05 29.31
N TYR A 31 25.76 -26.53 30.10
CA TYR A 31 26.31 -25.17 29.95
C TYR A 31 26.73 -24.79 28.51
N PRO A 32 27.44 -25.65 27.75
CA PRO A 32 27.82 -25.33 26.36
C PRO A 32 26.60 -25.17 25.44
N ILE A 33 25.58 -26.01 25.65
CA ILE A 33 24.33 -26.01 24.86
C ILE A 33 23.53 -24.73 25.15
N TRP A 34 23.50 -24.28 26.41
CA TRP A 34 22.88 -23.02 26.79
C TRP A 34 23.55 -21.82 26.13
N LEU A 35 24.89 -21.82 26.07
CA LEU A 35 25.67 -20.72 25.49
C LEU A 35 25.41 -20.58 23.98
N VAL A 36 25.41 -21.70 23.24
CA VAL A 36 25.08 -21.71 21.81
C VAL A 36 23.63 -21.27 21.57
N SER A 37 22.68 -21.77 22.38
CA SER A 37 21.27 -21.41 22.29
C SER A 37 21.03 -19.92 22.57
N PHE A 38 21.77 -19.34 23.53
CA PHE A 38 21.72 -17.92 23.84
C PHE A 38 22.15 -17.05 22.65
N VAL A 39 23.27 -17.40 22.02
CA VAL A 39 23.79 -16.64 20.86
C VAL A 39 22.79 -16.70 19.70
N LEU A 40 22.24 -17.88 19.38
CA LEU A 40 21.23 -18.03 18.35
C LEU A 40 19.96 -17.23 18.66
N PHE A 41 19.48 -17.29 19.90
CA PHE A 41 18.31 -16.56 20.34
C PHE A 41 18.52 -15.05 20.28
N LEU A 42 19.71 -14.55 20.64
CA LEU A 42 20.05 -13.14 20.58
C LEU A 42 20.06 -12.64 19.12
N LEU A 43 20.66 -13.40 18.21
CA LEU A 43 20.63 -13.08 16.77
C LEU A 43 19.19 -13.00 16.24
N LEU A 44 18.36 -14.00 16.54
CA LEU A 44 16.95 -14.01 16.13
C LEU A 44 16.18 -12.79 16.66
N ASN A 45 16.41 -12.40 17.92
CA ASN A 45 15.77 -11.22 18.51
C ASN A 45 16.23 -9.91 17.88
N ILE A 46 17.52 -9.79 17.54
CA ILE A 46 18.02 -8.63 16.80
C ILE A 46 17.30 -8.53 15.44
N PHE A 47 17.24 -9.62 14.68
CA PHE A 47 16.54 -9.64 13.39
C PHE A 47 15.04 -9.31 13.54
N ALA A 48 14.37 -9.91 14.52
CA ALA A 48 12.97 -9.62 14.82
C ALA A 48 12.77 -8.14 15.17
N SER A 49 13.65 -7.54 15.99
CA SER A 49 13.55 -6.14 16.38
C SER A 49 13.62 -5.17 15.19
N VAL A 50 14.41 -5.51 14.17
CA VAL A 50 14.54 -4.71 12.93
C VAL A 50 13.28 -4.84 12.07
N LYS A 51 12.64 -6.02 12.06
CA LYS A 51 11.38 -6.27 11.34
C LYS A 51 10.19 -5.58 12.02
N PHE A 52 10.09 -5.65 13.34
CA PHE A 52 8.96 -5.10 14.09
C PHE A 52 9.01 -3.58 14.27
N ILE A 53 10.21 -3.00 14.37
CA ILE A 53 10.37 -1.56 14.56
C ILE A 53 10.96 -0.99 13.27
N PRO A 54 10.15 -0.41 12.36
CA PRO A 54 10.65 0.10 11.09
C PRO A 54 11.63 1.26 11.29
N SER A 55 12.59 1.37 10.37
CA SER A 55 13.54 2.49 10.37
C SER A 55 12.83 3.81 10.08
N LYS A 56 13.43 4.94 10.49
CA LYS A 56 12.91 6.28 10.17
C LYS A 56 12.70 6.46 8.66
N ARG A 57 13.62 5.94 7.84
CA ARG A 57 13.53 5.98 6.39
C ARG A 57 12.26 5.30 5.87
N LYS A 58 11.99 4.07 6.31
CA LYS A 58 10.78 3.32 5.91
C LYS A 58 9.49 3.99 6.36
N GLU A 59 9.50 4.64 7.53
CA GLU A 59 8.34 5.40 8.01
C GLU A 59 8.12 6.67 7.19
N ASN A 60 9.18 7.39 6.82
CA ASN A 60 9.06 8.56 5.95
C ASN A 60 8.61 8.17 4.55
N GLU A 61 9.14 7.08 3.99
CA GLU A 61 8.68 6.50 2.72
C GLU A 61 7.19 6.15 2.79
N PHE A 62 6.74 5.51 3.88
CA PHE A 62 5.32 5.22 4.07
C PHE A 62 4.47 6.48 4.25
N LYS A 63 4.95 7.50 4.96
CA LYS A 63 4.25 8.78 5.11
C LYS A 63 4.09 9.49 3.77
N ASN A 64 5.14 9.51 2.96
CA ASN A 64 5.11 10.09 1.61
C ASN A 64 4.12 9.32 0.72
N LEU A 65 4.16 7.99 0.75
CA LEU A 65 3.22 7.14 0.03
C LEU A 65 1.77 7.36 0.51
N ALA A 66 1.57 7.58 1.81
CA ALA A 66 0.25 7.88 2.37
C ALA A 66 -0.27 9.27 1.94
N SER A 67 0.60 10.28 1.85
CA SER A 67 0.21 11.57 1.27
C SER A 67 -0.13 11.46 -0.21
N GLU A 68 0.67 10.72 -0.98
CA GLU A 68 0.45 10.50 -2.40
C GLU A 68 -0.86 9.72 -2.63
N TYR A 69 -1.10 8.66 -1.87
CA TYR A 69 -2.35 7.90 -1.90
C TYR A 69 -3.58 8.79 -1.65
N LYS A 70 -3.51 9.72 -0.67
CA LYS A 70 -4.61 10.67 -0.41
C LYS A 70 -4.82 11.62 -1.58
N ALA A 71 -3.73 12.18 -2.14
CA ALA A 71 -3.80 13.07 -3.29
C ALA A 71 -4.40 12.37 -4.53
N VAL A 72 -3.94 11.15 -4.82
CA VAL A 72 -4.44 10.31 -5.91
C VAL A 72 -5.91 9.94 -5.71
N THR A 73 -6.31 9.61 -4.47
CA THR A 73 -7.72 9.30 -4.16
C THR A 73 -8.63 10.52 -4.37
N ALA A 74 -8.18 11.72 -3.96
CA ALA A 74 -8.92 12.96 -4.21
C ALA A 74 -8.99 13.30 -5.71
N SER A 75 -7.88 13.13 -6.43
CA SER A 75 -7.85 13.30 -7.88
C SER A 75 -8.79 12.33 -8.59
N ARG A 76 -8.91 11.08 -8.13
CA ARG A 76 -9.88 10.10 -8.66
C ARG A 76 -11.31 10.57 -8.49
N SER A 77 -11.68 11.13 -7.33
CA SER A 77 -13.02 11.69 -7.15
C SER A 77 -13.28 12.90 -8.05
N ASP A 78 -12.29 13.77 -8.23
CA ASP A 78 -12.43 14.95 -9.08
C ASP A 78 -12.60 14.57 -10.55
N ILE A 79 -11.83 13.60 -11.05
CA ILE A 79 -11.96 13.07 -12.41
C ILE A 79 -13.32 12.40 -12.59
N LYS A 80 -13.79 11.64 -11.60
CA LYS A 80 -15.13 11.03 -11.63
C LYS A 80 -16.22 12.10 -11.80
N ILE A 81 -16.15 13.20 -11.04
CA ILE A 81 -17.11 14.30 -11.13
C ILE A 81 -17.01 14.99 -12.50
N LYS A 82 -15.81 15.25 -13.00
CA LYS A 82 -15.59 15.87 -14.32
C LYS A 82 -16.13 14.99 -15.44
N ALA A 83 -15.80 13.70 -15.43
CA ALA A 83 -16.24 12.74 -16.43
C ALA A 83 -17.75 12.45 -16.38
N MET A 84 -18.38 12.49 -15.21
CA MET A 84 -19.85 12.35 -15.09
C MET A 84 -20.61 13.50 -15.74
N LYS A 85 -20.02 14.69 -15.85
CA LYS A 85 -20.63 15.87 -16.49
C LYS A 85 -20.50 15.87 -18.01
N LEU A 86 -19.63 15.03 -18.56
CA LEU A 86 -19.40 14.97 -20.00
C LEU A 86 -20.27 13.87 -20.60
N GLU A 87 -21.08 14.24 -21.58
CA GLU A 87 -21.82 13.28 -22.39
C GLU A 87 -20.91 12.62 -23.41
N PHE A 88 -20.95 11.31 -23.48
CA PHE A 88 -20.23 10.52 -24.45
C PHE A 88 -21.19 9.63 -25.24
N VAL A 89 -21.06 9.65 -26.56
CA VAL A 89 -21.91 8.88 -27.47
C VAL A 89 -21.11 7.70 -27.99
N CYS A 90 -21.64 6.49 -27.79
CA CYS A 90 -21.02 5.28 -28.31
C CYS A 90 -20.95 5.32 -29.84
N PRO A 91 -19.77 5.15 -30.46
CA PRO A 91 -19.64 5.18 -31.92
C PRO A 91 -20.26 3.96 -32.61
N ASN A 92 -20.51 2.85 -31.89
CA ASN A 92 -21.03 1.61 -32.46
C ASN A 92 -22.58 1.54 -32.43
N CYS A 93 -23.21 1.99 -31.34
CA CYS A 93 -24.67 1.91 -31.17
C CYS A 93 -25.36 3.27 -31.00
N SER A 94 -24.61 4.37 -31.06
CA SER A 94 -25.10 5.75 -30.86
C SER A 94 -25.81 6.00 -29.52
N ASN A 95 -25.69 5.08 -28.56
CA ASN A 95 -26.24 5.26 -27.21
C ASN A 95 -25.49 6.39 -26.49
N LYS A 96 -26.24 7.25 -25.80
CA LYS A 96 -25.69 8.36 -25.01
C LYS A 96 -25.54 7.93 -23.56
N ASN A 97 -24.36 8.12 -22.99
CA ASN A 97 -24.08 7.90 -21.58
C ASN A 97 -23.12 8.97 -21.08
N ASN A 98 -22.80 8.99 -19.79
CA ASN A 98 -21.74 9.83 -19.27
C ASN A 98 -20.36 9.21 -19.54
N PHE A 99 -19.32 10.04 -19.63
CA PHE A 99 -17.96 9.59 -19.91
C PHE A 99 -17.35 8.76 -18.77
N TRP A 100 -17.81 8.93 -17.53
CA TRP A 100 -17.33 8.12 -16.41
C TRP A 100 -17.69 6.64 -16.57
N THR A 101 -18.92 6.31 -16.97
CA THR A 101 -19.35 4.91 -17.13
C THR A 101 -18.46 4.17 -18.13
N PHE A 102 -18.09 4.86 -19.19
CA PHE A 102 -17.16 4.39 -20.20
C PHE A 102 -15.74 4.23 -19.67
N LEU A 103 -15.25 5.21 -18.89
CA LEU A 103 -13.94 5.10 -18.26
C LEU A 103 -13.86 3.92 -17.30
N ASP A 104 -14.94 3.57 -16.59
CA ASP A 104 -14.96 2.51 -15.57
C ASP A 104 -14.87 1.10 -16.14
N ASN A 105 -15.63 0.83 -17.21
CA ASN A 105 -15.74 -0.50 -17.79
C ASN A 105 -14.92 -0.70 -19.06
N PHE A 106 -14.39 0.38 -19.64
CA PHE A 106 -13.77 0.41 -20.97
C PHE A 106 -14.64 -0.14 -22.12
N GLU A 107 -15.94 -0.32 -21.85
CA GLU A 107 -16.94 -0.91 -22.74
C GLU A 107 -18.22 -0.06 -22.71
N CYS A 108 -19.00 -0.12 -23.79
CA CYS A 108 -20.33 0.46 -23.80
C CYS A 108 -21.35 -0.48 -23.15
N ASP A 109 -22.05 -0.04 -22.10
CA ASP A 109 -23.06 -0.85 -21.39
C ASP A 109 -24.20 -1.39 -22.28
N ASN A 110 -24.47 -0.77 -23.44
CA ASN A 110 -25.59 -1.14 -24.29
C ASN A 110 -25.24 -2.21 -25.34
N CYS A 111 -24.02 -2.17 -25.88
CA CYS A 111 -23.61 -3.08 -26.96
C CYS A 111 -22.33 -3.85 -26.67
N ASN A 112 -21.77 -3.71 -25.47
CA ASN A 112 -20.49 -4.29 -25.02
C ASN A 112 -19.34 -4.05 -26.00
N SER A 113 -19.44 -3.03 -26.84
CA SER A 113 -18.34 -2.68 -27.73
C SER A 113 -17.24 -2.06 -26.88
N GLY A 114 -16.06 -2.66 -26.91
CA GLY A 114 -14.86 -2.11 -26.32
C GLY A 114 -14.49 -0.76 -26.91
N LEU A 115 -13.78 0.02 -26.12
CA LEU A 115 -13.18 1.27 -26.52
C LEU A 115 -12.26 1.11 -27.74
N TRP A 116 -12.52 1.89 -28.78
CA TRP A 116 -11.49 2.23 -29.76
C TRP A 116 -10.79 3.47 -29.25
N SER A 117 -9.81 3.32 -28.36
CA SER A 117 -8.98 4.43 -27.86
C SER A 117 -8.37 5.28 -28.98
N SER A 118 -8.28 4.72 -30.20
CA SER A 118 -7.91 5.41 -31.43
C SER A 118 -8.87 6.52 -31.87
N LYS A 119 -10.14 6.52 -31.42
CA LYS A 119 -11.12 7.57 -31.75
C LYS A 119 -11.25 8.63 -30.66
N LEU A 120 -10.69 8.40 -29.48
CA LEU A 120 -10.72 9.38 -28.37
C LEU A 120 -10.02 10.69 -28.71
N SER A 121 -9.00 10.62 -29.57
CA SER A 121 -8.31 11.79 -30.13
C SER A 121 -9.17 12.61 -31.10
N GLU A 122 -10.27 12.06 -31.61
CA GLU A 122 -11.25 12.77 -32.42
C GLU A 122 -12.24 13.56 -31.55
N TYR A 123 -12.35 13.22 -30.26
CA TYR A 123 -13.11 13.99 -29.27
C TYR A 123 -12.25 15.15 -28.72
N GLU A 124 -12.91 16.14 -28.11
CA GLU A 124 -12.22 17.32 -27.56
C GLU A 124 -11.07 16.94 -26.62
N LYS A 125 -10.01 17.76 -26.57
CA LYS A 125 -8.81 17.56 -25.74
C LYS A 125 -9.10 17.19 -24.27
N VAL A 126 -10.28 17.56 -23.78
CA VAL A 126 -10.78 17.26 -22.43
C VAL A 126 -10.98 15.76 -22.19
N TYR A 127 -11.41 14.99 -23.20
CA TYR A 127 -11.65 13.55 -23.06
C TYR A 127 -10.33 12.77 -22.98
N ASP A 128 -9.37 13.08 -23.85
CA ASP A 128 -8.02 12.48 -23.84
C ASP A 128 -7.26 12.78 -22.54
N SER A 129 -7.36 14.01 -22.03
CA SER A 129 -6.71 14.37 -20.77
C SER A 129 -7.28 13.59 -19.58
N LEU A 130 -8.61 13.46 -19.49
CA LEU A 130 -9.27 12.69 -18.44
C LEU A 130 -8.95 11.20 -18.52
N PHE A 131 -8.85 10.63 -19.73
CA PHE A 131 -8.43 9.25 -19.93
C PHE A 131 -6.99 9.00 -19.41
N LYS A 132 -6.04 9.84 -19.83
CA LYS A 132 -4.63 9.74 -19.39
C LYS A 132 -4.48 9.95 -17.89
N GLU A 133 -5.25 10.87 -17.30
CA GLU A 133 -5.25 11.06 -15.85
C GLU A 133 -5.79 9.83 -15.13
N LYS A 134 -6.88 9.23 -15.61
CA LYS A 134 -7.40 7.97 -15.04
C LYS A 134 -6.38 6.84 -15.13
N GLU A 135 -5.75 6.65 -16.29
CA GLU A 135 -4.76 5.58 -16.49
C GLU A 135 -3.59 5.70 -15.50
N LYS A 136 -3.11 6.92 -15.24
CA LYS A 136 -2.08 7.16 -14.20
C LYS A 136 -2.55 6.78 -12.81
N ILE A 137 -3.82 7.06 -12.48
CA ILE A 137 -4.41 6.70 -11.19
C ILE A 137 -4.53 5.19 -11.05
N ASP A 138 -5.04 4.51 -12.06
CA ASP A 138 -5.21 3.06 -12.04
C ASP A 138 -3.84 2.37 -11.98
N SER A 139 -2.86 2.82 -12.75
CA SER A 139 -1.46 2.35 -12.65
C SER A 139 -0.87 2.55 -11.25
N PHE A 140 -1.16 3.67 -10.58
CA PHE A 140 -0.73 3.89 -9.20
C PHE A 140 -1.35 2.86 -8.27
N PHE A 141 -2.67 2.63 -8.36
CA PHE A 141 -3.34 1.63 -7.55
C PHE A 141 -2.82 0.22 -7.85
N ASP A 142 -2.56 -0.14 -9.10
CA ASP A 142 -2.08 -1.47 -9.47
C ASP A 142 -0.64 -1.74 -9.00
N SER A 143 0.18 -0.70 -8.89
CA SER A 143 1.52 -0.81 -8.27
C SER A 143 1.49 -1.19 -6.79
N LEU A 144 0.36 -1.00 -6.11
CA LEU A 144 0.21 -1.24 -4.67
C LEU A 144 -0.29 -2.66 -4.37
N SER A 145 0.45 -3.39 -3.53
CA SER A 145 -0.02 -4.69 -3.02
C SER A 145 -1.32 -4.56 -2.21
N PRO A 146 -2.20 -5.59 -2.17
CA PRO A 146 -3.46 -5.55 -1.42
C PRO A 146 -3.27 -5.20 0.06
N SER A 147 -2.21 -5.72 0.67
CA SER A 147 -1.85 -5.42 2.07
C SER A 147 -1.49 -3.94 2.29
N MET A 148 -0.83 -3.31 1.31
CA MET A 148 -0.45 -1.90 1.37
C MET A 148 -1.66 -1.00 1.19
N LYS A 149 -2.55 -1.32 0.25
CA LYS A 149 -3.83 -0.62 0.05
C LYS A 149 -4.65 -0.56 1.35
N LYS A 150 -4.78 -1.71 2.04
CA LYS A 150 -5.48 -1.77 3.33
C LYS A 150 -4.83 -0.88 4.39
N LYS A 151 -3.50 -0.96 4.54
CA LYS A 151 -2.75 -0.12 5.49
C LYS A 151 -2.88 1.38 5.20
N LEU A 152 -2.82 1.78 3.93
CA LEU A 152 -2.95 3.18 3.52
C LEU A 152 -4.37 3.70 3.75
N LYS A 153 -5.40 2.89 3.51
CA LYS A 153 -6.80 3.24 3.77
C LYS A 153 -7.09 3.47 5.25
N GLU A 154 -6.50 2.66 6.13
CA GLU A 154 -6.69 2.75 7.58
C GLU A 154 -5.78 3.80 8.25
N TYR A 155 -4.79 4.33 7.52
CA TYR A 155 -3.81 5.26 8.06
C TYR A 155 -4.40 6.64 8.36
N LYS A 156 -4.55 6.95 9.66
CA LYS A 156 -4.83 8.30 10.15
C LYS A 156 -3.52 8.92 10.62
N PRO A 157 -3.07 10.06 10.03
CA PRO A 157 -1.91 10.75 10.55
C PRO A 157 -2.21 11.16 11.99
N VAL A 158 -1.34 10.75 12.91
CA VAL A 158 -1.35 11.30 14.27
C VAL A 158 -0.83 12.72 14.14
N GLY A 159 -1.69 13.70 14.41
CA GLY A 159 -1.35 15.12 14.44
C GLY A 159 -0.28 15.43 15.47
#